data_AF-A0A811P1D5-F1
#
_entry.id   AF-A0A811P1D5-F1
#
_cell.length_a   1.000
_cell.length_b   1.000
_cell.length_c   1.000
_cell.angle_alpha   90.00
_cell.angle_beta   90.00
_cell.angle_gamma   90.00
#
_symmetry.space_group_name_H-M   'P 1'
#
loop_
_entity.id
_entity.type
_entity.pdbx_description
1 polymer ?
#
loop_
_entity_poly.entity_id
_entity_poly.type
_entity_poly.pdbx_seq_one_letter_code
_entity_poly.pdbx_strand_id
1 'polypeptide(L)' 'MWEKKTGRTLQKEHVPEEDILKWIKEAAFPLNILLSLGLSTFVRGEQANFDIDPAVGVEATQLYPDVAYTTVDEYLNRLI' A
#
# COMPACT_ATOMS: atom_id res chain seq x y z
N MET A 1 3.62 -0.19 13.28
CA MET A 1 2.96 -1.44 13.76
C MET A 1 3.95 -2.60 13.79
N TRP A 2 4.61 -2.93 12.67
CA TRP A 2 5.51 -4.08 12.57
C TRP A 2 6.73 -4.07 13.52
N GLU A 3 7.45 -2.94 13.64
CA GLU A 3 8.57 -2.80 14.59
C GLU A 3 8.13 -3.09 16.04
N LYS A 4 6.94 -2.60 16.43
CA LYS A 4 6.37 -2.86 17.77
C LYS A 4 6.09 -4.35 17.98
N LYS A 5 5.53 -5.04 16.98
CA LYS A 5 5.19 -6.46 17.11
C LYS A 5 6.43 -7.37 17.12
N THR A 6 7.45 -7.03 16.35
CA THR A 6 8.70 -7.82 16.27
C THR A 6 9.71 -7.46 17.36
N GLY A 7 9.54 -6.33 18.05
CA GLY A 7 10.51 -5.79 19.02
C GLY A 7 11.82 -5.32 18.38
N ARG A 8 11.86 -5.19 17.05
CA ARG A 8 13.05 -4.80 16.28
C ARG A 8 12.86 -3.41 15.69
N THR A 9 13.91 -2.60 15.76
CA THR A 9 14.00 -1.35 15.00
C THR A 9 14.56 -1.66 13.62
N LEU A 10 13.83 -1.26 12.58
CA LEU A 10 14.24 -1.39 11.19
C LEU A 10 15.02 -0.14 10.78
N GLN A 11 16.07 -0.34 10.00
CA GLN A 11 16.70 0.78 9.29
C GLN A 11 15.74 1.28 8.20
N LYS A 12 15.56 2.60 8.15
CA LYS A 12 14.62 3.26 7.25
C LYS A 12 15.41 4.09 6.26
N GLU A 13 15.15 3.88 4.99
CA GLU A 13 15.66 4.70 3.90
C GLU A 13 14.48 5.39 3.22
N HIS A 14 14.67 6.66 2.87
CA HIS A 14 13.69 7.41 2.09
C HIS A 14 14.19 7.50 0.66
N VAL A 15 13.35 7.10 -0.28
CA VAL A 15 13.65 7.12 -1.70
C VAL A 15 12.74 8.16 -2.36
N PRO A 16 13.29 9.16 -3.07
CA PRO A 16 12.49 10.16 -3.76
C PRO A 16 11.80 9.58 -5.02
N GLU A 17 10.69 10.19 -5.45
CA GLU A 17 9.93 9.74 -6.63
C GLU A 17 10.81 9.65 -7.90
N GLU A 18 11.74 10.58 -8.08
CA GLU A 18 12.64 10.63 -9.24
C GLU A 18 13.52 9.39 -9.38
N ASP A 19 14.01 8.85 -8.26
CA ASP A 19 14.81 7.62 -8.25
C ASP A 19 13.96 6.41 -8.60
N ILE A 20 12.73 6.34 -8.08
CA ILE A 20 11.78 5.26 -8.40
C ILE A 20 11.43 5.29 -9.89
N LEU A 21 11.18 6.48 -10.45
CA LEU A 21 10.91 6.66 -11.88
C LEU A 21 12.09 6.22 -12.75
N LYS A 22 13.32 6.48 -12.30
CA LYS A 22 14.52 5.98 -12.96
C LYS A 22 14.58 4.45 -12.91
N TRP A 23 14.38 3.84 -11.74
CA TRP A 23 14.38 2.38 -11.60
C TRP A 23 13.32 1.70 -12.46
N ILE A 24 12.12 2.27 -12.59
CA ILE A 24 11.07 1.75 -13.47
C ILE A 24 11.54 1.69 -14.94
N LYS A 25 12.23 2.72 -15.41
CA LYS A 25 12.73 2.78 -16.80
C LYS A 25 13.86 1.79 -17.06
N GLU A 26 14.68 1.50 -16.04
CA GLU A 26 15.87 0.65 -16.17
C GLU A 26 15.57 -0.83 -15.84
N ALA A 27 14.54 -1.11 -15.05
CA ALA A 27 14.20 -2.46 -14.63
C ALA A 27 13.64 -3.32 -15.79
N ALA A 28 14.06 -4.59 -15.83
CA ALA A 28 13.49 -5.56 -16.74
C ALA A 28 12.07 -5.98 -16.31
N PHE A 29 11.30 -6.50 -17.26
CA PHE A 29 10.02 -7.13 -16.95
C PHE A 29 10.24 -8.38 -16.07
N PRO A 30 9.41 -8.62 -15.03
CA PRO A 30 8.22 -7.86 -14.63
C PRO A 30 8.46 -6.78 -13.56
N LEU A 31 9.71 -6.55 -13.15
CA LEU A 31 10.03 -5.67 -12.02
C LEU A 31 9.62 -4.22 -12.27
N ASN A 32 9.75 -3.72 -13.50
CA ASN A 32 9.28 -2.38 -13.87
C ASN A 32 7.78 -2.16 -13.55
N ILE A 33 6.94 -3.18 -13.75
CA ILE A 33 5.52 -3.13 -13.40
C ILE A 33 5.34 -3.07 -11.89
N LEU A 34 6.03 -3.94 -11.13
CA LEU A 34 5.93 -3.95 -9.68
C LEU A 34 6.36 -2.61 -9.06
N LEU A 35 7.43 -2.00 -9.58
CA LEU A 35 7.88 -0.67 -9.17
C LEU A 35 6.86 0.41 -9.55
N SER A 36 6.20 0.29 -10.71
CA SER A 36 5.15 1.22 -11.13
C SER A 36 3.92 1.15 -10.22
N LEU A 37 3.52 -0.06 -9.81
CA LEU A 37 2.46 -0.26 -8.81
C LEU A 37 2.85 0.32 -7.45
N GLY A 38 4.11 0.13 -7.03
CA GLY A 38 4.64 0.73 -5.82
C GLY A 38 4.61 2.26 -5.84
N LEU A 39 4.99 2.88 -6.97
CA LEU A 39 4.93 4.33 -7.15
C LEU A 39 3.49 4.86 -7.05
N SER A 40 2.56 4.25 -7.81
CA SER A 40 1.13 4.59 -7.80
C SER A 40 0.54 4.49 -6.38
N THR A 41 0.85 3.40 -5.67
CA THR A 41 0.27 3.11 -4.35
C THR A 41 0.90 3.97 -3.24
N PHE A 42 2.23 4.00 -3.13
CA PHE A 42 2.90 4.55 -1.94
C PHE A 42 3.37 6.00 -2.09
N VAL A 43 3.54 6.50 -3.31
CA VAL A 43 4.01 7.88 -3.56
C VAL A 43 2.85 8.76 -4.02
N ARG A 44 2.08 8.32 -5.00
CA ARG A 44 0.94 9.09 -5.54
C ARG A 44 -0.35 8.89 -4.75
N GLY A 45 -0.43 7.81 -3.98
CA GLY A 45 -1.57 7.55 -3.10
C GLY A 45 -2.86 7.22 -3.85
N GLU A 46 -2.79 6.63 -5.03
CA GLU A 46 -3.96 6.43 -5.92
C GLU A 46 -5.09 5.59 -5.31
N GLN A 47 -4.86 4.92 -4.17
CA GLN A 47 -5.90 4.20 -3.44
C GLN A 47 -6.79 5.09 -2.55
N ALA A 48 -6.34 6.30 -2.21
CA ALA A 48 -7.00 7.16 -1.22
C ALA A 48 -6.81 8.67 -1.46
N ASN A 49 -6.29 9.07 -2.61
CA ASN A 49 -6.07 10.49 -2.96
C ASN A 49 -7.29 11.15 -3.63
N PHE A 50 -8.46 10.49 -3.58
CA PHE A 50 -9.72 10.97 -4.14
C PHE A 50 -10.89 10.58 -3.22
N ASP A 51 -11.98 11.32 -3.34
CA ASP A 51 -13.25 11.00 -2.67
C ASP A 51 -14.12 10.10 -3.55
N ILE A 52 -14.84 9.16 -2.94
CA ILE A 52 -15.77 8.28 -3.67
C ILE A 52 -16.97 9.10 -4.14
N ASP A 53 -17.17 9.19 -5.45
CA ASP A 53 -18.37 9.78 -6.04
C ASP A 53 -19.57 8.82 -5.87
N PRO A 54 -20.59 9.17 -5.07
CA PRO A 54 -21.73 8.30 -4.82
C PRO A 54 -22.60 8.03 -6.06
N ALA A 55 -22.44 8.79 -7.14
CA ALA A 55 -23.15 8.55 -8.40
C ALA A 55 -22.61 7.32 -9.17
N VAL A 56 -21.35 6.93 -8.93
CA VAL A 56 -20.65 5.88 -9.68
C VAL A 56 -19.92 4.86 -8.81
N GLY A 57 -19.77 5.12 -7.50
CA GLY A 57 -19.04 4.28 -6.57
C GLY A 57 -19.67 4.25 -5.17
N VAL A 58 -19.31 3.23 -4.40
CA VAL A 58 -19.80 2.95 -3.05
C VAL A 58 -18.68 2.35 -2.22
N GLU A 59 -18.74 2.53 -0.89
CA GLU A 59 -17.75 1.99 0.03
C GLU A 59 -18.26 0.67 0.64
N ALA A 60 -17.45 -0.39 0.54
CA ALA A 60 -17.87 -1.75 0.89
C ALA A 60 -18.14 -1.93 2.40
N THR A 61 -17.35 -1.29 3.28
CA THR A 61 -17.57 -1.39 4.74
C THR A 61 -18.84 -0.69 5.19
N GLN A 62 -19.30 0.34 4.46
CA GLN A 62 -20.60 0.97 4.68
C GLN A 62 -21.77 0.10 4.18
N LEU A 63 -21.59 -0.61 3.07
CA LEU A 63 -22.62 -1.49 2.52
C LEU A 63 -22.80 -2.80 3.31
N TYR A 64 -21.70 -3.35 3.82
CA TYR A 64 -21.70 -4.63 4.51
C TYR A 64 -21.07 -4.49 5.92
N PRO A 65 -21.71 -3.71 6.82
CA PRO A 65 -21.15 -3.40 8.14
C PRO A 65 -21.07 -4.63 9.06
N ASP A 66 -21.77 -5.71 8.73
CA ASP A 66 -21.78 -6.97 9.45
C ASP A 66 -20.59 -7.88 9.09
N VAL A 67 -19.87 -7.59 8.01
CA VAL A 67 -18.70 -8.39 7.60
C VAL A 67 -17.51 -8.05 8.49
N ALA A 68 -17.12 -9.02 9.32
CA ALA A 68 -15.90 -8.93 10.12
C ALA A 68 -14.66 -9.17 9.24
N TYR A 69 -14.03 -8.09 8.78
CA TYR A 69 -12.76 -8.17 8.06
C TYR A 69 -11.58 -8.37 9.01
N THR A 70 -10.56 -9.10 8.56
CA THR A 70 -9.30 -9.21 9.30
C THR A 70 -8.55 -7.88 9.22
N THR A 71 -8.22 -7.30 10.36
CA THR A 71 -7.46 -6.06 10.43
C THR A 71 -5.99 -6.28 10.06
N VAL A 72 -5.28 -5.20 9.70
CA VAL A 72 -3.83 -5.25 9.49
C VAL A 72 -3.10 -5.76 10.74
N ASP A 73 -3.55 -5.37 11.93
CA ASP A 73 -2.92 -5.78 13.20
C ASP A 73 -3.03 -7.30 13.42
N GLU A 74 -4.23 -7.86 13.20
CA GLU A 74 -4.49 -9.30 13.31
C GLU A 74 -3.74 -10.10 12.25
N TYR A 75 -3.76 -9.63 11.00
CA TYR A 75 -3.03 -10.30 9.92
C TYR A 75 -1.54 -10.37 10.22
N LEU A 76 -0.94 -9.25 10.68
CA LEU A 76 0.48 -9.21 11.02
C LEU A 76 0.82 -10.16 12.18
N ASN A 77 -0.08 -10.42 13.13
CA ASN A 77 0.17 -11.42 14.19
C ASN A 77 0.39 -12.84 13.65
N ARG A 78 -0.07 -13.16 12.44
CA ARG A 78 0.12 -14.49 11.82
C ARG A 78 1.52 -14.68 11.21
N LEU A 79 2.30 -13.62 11.07
CA LEU A 79 3.61 -13.61 10.41
C LEU A 79 4.79 -13.60 11.40
N ILE A 80 4.51 -13.70 12.69
CA ILE A 80 5.47 -13.55 13.80
C ILE A 80 5.62 -14.88 14.52
#